data_AF-A0A842Y7R1-F1
#
_entry.id   AF-A0A842Y7R1-F1
#
_cell.length_a   1.000
_cell.length_b   1.000
_cell.length_c   1.000
_cell.angle_alpha   90.00
_cell.angle_beta   90.00
_cell.angle_gamma   90.00
#
_symmetry.space_group_name_H-M   'P 1'
#
loop_
_entity.id
_entity.type
_entity.pdbx_description
1 polymer ?
#
loop_
_entity_poly.entity_id
_entity_poly.type
_entity_poly.pdbx_seq_one_letter_code
_entity_poly.pdbx_strand_id
1 'polypeptide(L)'
;MQSLTIDERAWADYLITRAGLLIFCSLLLIAAFKVHPLFIEKDTSGMLDARISHLASYLEGVDSTSVQRSYYYGFDIPEDVKIGLSARYVTASTDKVPQMTRARALMTPVYPSNSLWNNRSGLMVAISDRCQGRTGIGGDILLPSDWDRIRELLGEAEDELSVDAFIPDINQPLIVEKVILNLQGPEGPEKRGITIVYQ
;
A
#
# COMPACT_ATOMS: atom_id res chain seq x y z
N MET A 1 28.35 -71.25 11.40
CA MET A 1 28.57 -70.25 10.32
C MET A 1 27.78 -70.72 9.10
N GLN A 2 26.54 -70.27 8.97
CA GLN A 2 25.69 -70.58 7.82
C GLN A 2 26.10 -69.69 6.65
N SER A 3 26.53 -70.30 5.54
CA SER A 3 26.73 -69.60 4.28
C SER A 3 25.36 -69.27 3.70
N LEU A 4 24.97 -67.99 3.73
CA LEU A 4 23.86 -67.48 2.93
C LEU A 4 24.11 -67.88 1.47
N THR A 5 23.15 -68.59 0.89
CA THR A 5 23.23 -69.04 -0.51
C THR A 5 23.16 -67.81 -1.43
N ILE A 6 23.83 -67.88 -2.58
CA ILE A 6 24.01 -66.75 -3.51
C ILE A 6 22.65 -66.12 -3.93
N ASP A 7 21.56 -66.89 -3.92
CA ASP A 7 20.18 -66.44 -4.17
C ASP A 7 19.63 -65.49 -3.09
N GLU A 8 19.95 -65.69 -1.81
CA GLU A 8 19.43 -64.85 -0.71
C GLU A 8 20.09 -63.45 -0.72
N ARG A 9 21.35 -63.36 -1.15
CA ARG A 9 22.04 -62.08 -1.35
C ARG A 9 21.46 -61.29 -2.51
N ALA A 10 21.13 -61.95 -3.62
CA ALA A 10 20.51 -61.29 -4.78
C ALA A 10 19.12 -60.74 -4.44
N TRP A 11 18.34 -61.46 -3.62
CA TRP A 11 17.05 -60.97 -3.11
C TRP A 11 17.19 -59.79 -2.14
N ALA A 12 18.19 -59.83 -1.26
CA ALA A 12 18.47 -58.73 -0.33
C ALA A 12 18.90 -57.46 -1.06
N ASP A 13 19.81 -57.56 -2.04
CA ASP A 13 20.25 -56.41 -2.86
C ASP A 13 19.10 -55.85 -3.71
N TYR A 14 18.25 -56.72 -4.25
CA TYR A 14 17.04 -56.29 -4.98
C TYR A 14 16.06 -55.52 -4.10
N LEU A 15 15.82 -55.98 -2.86
CA LEU A 15 14.96 -55.32 -1.87
C LEU A 15 15.54 -53.98 -1.41
N ILE A 16 16.84 -53.92 -1.12
CA ILE A 16 17.54 -52.69 -0.70
C ILE A 16 17.48 -51.63 -1.81
N THR A 17 17.69 -52.03 -3.06
CA THR A 17 17.66 -51.10 -4.20
C THR A 17 16.26 -50.52 -4.43
N ARG A 18 15.20 -51.33 -4.29
CA ARG A 18 13.81 -50.86 -4.40
C ARG A 18 13.36 -50.02 -3.21
N ALA A 19 13.74 -50.39 -2.00
CA ALA A 19 13.47 -49.58 -0.81
C ALA A 19 14.19 -48.23 -0.89
N GLY A 20 15.45 -48.23 -1.33
CA GLY A 20 16.23 -47.00 -1.59
C GLY A 20 15.59 -46.11 -2.65
N LEU A 21 15.10 -46.70 -3.75
CA LEU A 21 14.37 -45.96 -4.79
C LEU A 21 13.07 -45.33 -4.25
N LEU A 22 12.30 -46.08 -3.46
CA LEU A 22 11.06 -45.58 -2.87
C LEU A 22 11.32 -44.45 -1.87
N ILE A 23 12.35 -44.58 -1.04
CA ILE A 23 12.77 -43.52 -0.11
C ILE A 23 13.22 -42.28 -0.89
N PHE A 24 14.02 -42.47 -1.95
CA PHE A 24 14.49 -41.38 -2.80
C PHE A 24 13.33 -40.67 -3.52
N CYS A 25 12.38 -41.42 -4.09
CA CYS A 25 11.17 -40.86 -4.69
C CYS A 25 10.29 -40.13 -3.65
N SER A 26 10.20 -40.65 -2.43
CA SER A 26 9.45 -40.00 -1.34
C SER A 26 10.10 -38.68 -0.92
N LEU A 27 11.43 -38.63 -0.83
CA LEU A 27 12.18 -37.40 -0.56
C LEU A 27 12.04 -36.38 -1.70
N LEU A 28 12.08 -36.82 -2.95
CA LEU A 28 11.84 -35.97 -4.12
C LEU A 28 10.43 -35.40 -4.15
N LEU A 29 9.41 -36.21 -3.82
CA LEU A 29 8.03 -35.76 -3.73
C LEU A 29 7.88 -34.72 -2.60
N ILE A 30 8.41 -35.00 -1.40
CA ILE A 30 8.38 -34.05 -0.28
C ILE A 30 9.10 -32.75 -0.66
N ALA A 31 10.25 -32.83 -1.34
CA ALA A 31 10.98 -31.66 -1.81
C ALA A 31 10.15 -30.87 -2.84
N ALA A 32 9.58 -31.52 -3.85
CA ALA A 32 8.75 -30.87 -4.86
C ALA A 32 7.50 -30.21 -4.24
N PHE A 33 6.81 -30.90 -3.32
CA PHE A 33 5.63 -30.38 -2.63
C PHE A 33 5.94 -29.27 -1.63
N LYS A 34 7.14 -29.23 -1.03
CA LYS A 34 7.57 -28.11 -0.17
C LYS A 34 8.09 -26.90 -0.95
N VAL A 35 8.62 -27.11 -2.14
CA VAL A 35 9.18 -26.04 -2.97
C VAL A 35 8.09 -25.23 -3.67
N HIS A 36 7.00 -25.87 -4.10
CA HIS A 36 5.87 -25.18 -4.74
C HIS A 36 5.21 -24.06 -3.89
N PRO A 37 4.85 -24.27 -2.59
CA PRO A 37 4.26 -23.22 -1.77
C PRO A 37 5.21 -22.03 -1.54
N LEU A 38 6.53 -22.26 -1.49
CA LEU A 38 7.52 -21.18 -1.35
C LEU A 38 7.54 -20.25 -2.57
N PHE A 39 7.33 -20.79 -3.78
CA PHE A 39 7.23 -19.96 -4.98
C PHE A 39 5.94 -19.17 -5.04
N ILE A 40 4.80 -19.77 -4.64
CA ILE A 40 3.51 -19.06 -4.56
C ILE A 40 3.62 -17.85 -3.61
N GLU A 41 4.21 -18.04 -2.43
CA GLU A 41 4.37 -16.96 -1.45
C GLU A 41 5.29 -15.85 -1.97
N LYS A 42 6.41 -16.21 -2.61
CA LYS A 42 7.35 -15.25 -3.19
C LYS A 42 6.73 -14.43 -4.33
N ASP A 43 6.03 -15.08 -5.24
CA ASP A 43 5.38 -14.42 -6.37
C ASP A 43 4.26 -13.48 -5.90
N THR A 44 3.48 -13.92 -4.90
CA THR A 44 2.44 -13.11 -4.27
C THR A 44 3.05 -11.89 -3.56
N SER A 45 4.15 -12.06 -2.82
CA SER A 45 4.86 -10.92 -2.20
C SER A 45 5.32 -9.91 -3.24
N GLY A 46 5.97 -10.39 -4.30
CA GLY A 46 6.49 -9.54 -5.37
C GLY A 46 5.38 -8.76 -6.07
N MET A 47 4.22 -9.41 -6.31
CA MET A 47 3.05 -8.75 -6.85
C MET A 47 2.52 -7.65 -5.92
N LEU A 48 2.29 -7.95 -4.63
CA LEU A 48 1.78 -6.97 -3.67
C LEU A 48 2.74 -5.77 -3.54
N ASP A 49 4.05 -6.02 -3.46
CA ASP A 49 5.08 -4.99 -3.40
C ASP A 49 5.10 -4.11 -4.65
N ALA A 50 4.93 -4.69 -5.84
CA ALA A 50 4.86 -3.94 -7.09
C ALA A 50 3.62 -3.02 -7.10
N ARG A 51 2.46 -3.50 -6.64
CA ARG A 51 1.21 -2.73 -6.63
C ARG A 51 1.24 -1.57 -5.62
N ILE A 52 1.70 -1.80 -4.39
CA ILE A 52 1.87 -0.69 -3.42
C ILE A 52 2.91 0.31 -3.90
N SER A 53 3.98 -0.14 -4.56
CA SER A 53 5.02 0.74 -5.10
C SER A 53 4.51 1.60 -6.25
N HIS A 54 3.71 1.02 -7.14
CA HIS A 54 3.09 1.74 -8.24
C HIS A 54 2.13 2.83 -7.72
N LEU A 55 1.23 2.48 -6.80
CA LEU A 55 0.28 3.44 -6.22
C LEU A 55 0.99 4.53 -5.40
N ALA A 56 1.95 4.16 -4.55
CA ALA A 56 2.73 5.14 -3.79
C ALA A 56 3.48 6.11 -4.73
N SER A 57 4.15 5.58 -5.77
CA SER A 57 4.84 6.40 -6.76
C SER A 57 3.89 7.32 -7.52
N TYR A 58 2.66 6.89 -7.79
CA TYR A 58 1.65 7.73 -8.43
C TYR A 58 1.22 8.88 -7.51
N LEU A 59 0.89 8.59 -6.25
CA LEU A 59 0.48 9.58 -5.25
C LEU A 59 1.58 10.62 -5.02
N GLU A 60 2.83 10.16 -4.83
CA GLU A 60 4.00 11.02 -4.67
C GLU A 60 4.30 11.83 -5.95
N GLY A 61 4.04 11.23 -7.12
CA GLY A 61 4.13 11.91 -8.40
C GLY A 61 3.17 13.10 -8.49
N VAL A 62 1.90 12.92 -8.07
CA VAL A 62 0.93 14.02 -8.01
C VAL A 62 1.39 15.10 -7.03
N ASP A 63 1.89 14.70 -5.86
CA ASP A 63 2.39 15.64 -4.85
C ASP A 63 3.63 16.43 -5.32
N SER A 64 4.43 15.91 -6.25
CA SER A 64 5.56 16.67 -6.80
C SER A 64 5.13 17.82 -7.74
N THR A 65 3.90 17.81 -8.24
CA THR A 65 3.43 18.79 -9.24
C THR A 65 3.14 20.16 -8.63
N SER A 66 3.49 21.26 -9.29
CA SER A 66 3.26 22.62 -8.77
C SER A 66 1.89 23.21 -9.12
N VAL A 67 1.01 22.42 -9.76
CA VAL A 67 -0.25 22.89 -10.34
C VAL A 67 -1.43 22.20 -9.66
N GLN A 68 -2.48 22.97 -9.40
CA GLN A 68 -3.74 22.45 -8.89
C GLN A 68 -4.51 21.71 -9.99
N ARG A 69 -4.60 20.38 -9.89
CA ARG A 69 -5.34 19.50 -10.80
C ARG A 69 -5.84 18.26 -10.07
N SER A 70 -6.91 17.68 -10.61
CA SER A 70 -7.39 16.35 -10.25
C SER A 70 -6.81 15.33 -11.22
N TYR A 71 -6.39 14.20 -10.67
CA TYR A 71 -5.80 13.07 -11.37
C TYR A 71 -6.65 11.84 -11.10
N TYR A 72 -6.71 10.95 -12.07
CA TYR A 72 -7.51 9.73 -12.00
C TYR A 72 -6.58 8.53 -12.08
N TYR A 73 -6.68 7.65 -11.09
CA TYR A 73 -5.92 6.41 -11.03
C TYR A 73 -6.88 5.23 -11.14
N GLY A 74 -6.69 4.41 -12.17
CA GLY A 74 -7.39 3.14 -12.31
C GLY A 74 -6.65 2.03 -11.57
N PHE A 75 -7.39 1.20 -10.86
CA PHE A 75 -6.83 -0.01 -10.27
C PHE A 75 -6.70 -1.09 -11.34
N ASP A 76 -5.46 -1.45 -11.65
CA ASP A 76 -5.13 -2.68 -12.38
C ASP A 76 -4.66 -3.73 -11.37
N ILE A 77 -5.57 -4.26 -10.55
CA ILE A 77 -5.24 -5.32 -9.58
C ILE A 77 -6.31 -6.43 -9.58
N PRO A 78 -5.92 -7.66 -9.25
CA PRO A 78 -6.88 -8.76 -9.09
C PRO A 78 -7.89 -8.47 -7.96
N GLU A 79 -9.12 -8.98 -8.12
CA GLU A 79 -10.20 -8.81 -7.12
C GLU A 79 -9.87 -9.40 -5.74
N ASP A 80 -8.95 -10.36 -5.66
CA ASP A 80 -8.51 -10.95 -4.40
C ASP A 80 -7.48 -10.11 -3.62
N VAL A 81 -7.12 -8.94 -4.14
CA VAL A 81 -6.22 -7.99 -3.49
C VAL A 81 -7.00 -6.81 -2.93
N LYS A 82 -6.85 -6.56 -1.62
CA LYS A 82 -7.40 -5.39 -0.94
C LYS A 82 -6.31 -4.35 -0.76
N ILE A 83 -6.56 -3.13 -1.21
CA ILE A 83 -5.70 -1.96 -0.99
C ILE A 83 -6.26 -1.15 0.17
N GLY A 84 -5.40 -0.71 1.08
CA GLY A 84 -5.74 0.25 2.12
C GLY A 84 -4.88 1.50 2.00
N LEU A 85 -5.48 2.67 2.15
CA LEU A 85 -4.84 3.97 2.11
C LEU A 85 -4.99 4.65 3.46
N SER A 86 -3.87 5.01 4.07
CA SER A 86 -3.79 5.83 5.27
C SER A 86 -2.98 7.07 4.98
N ALA A 87 -2.92 8.00 5.93
CA ALA A 87 -2.23 9.26 5.69
C ALA A 87 -0.76 9.10 5.30
N ARG A 88 -0.10 8.09 5.86
CA ARG A 88 1.35 7.88 5.72
C ARG A 88 1.73 6.56 5.08
N TYR A 89 0.74 5.72 4.72
CA TYR A 89 0.99 4.37 4.26
C TYR A 89 0.02 3.93 3.17
N VAL A 90 0.53 3.14 2.24
CA VAL A 90 -0.27 2.32 1.33
C VAL A 90 -0.08 0.88 1.75
N THR A 91 -1.18 0.16 1.91
CA THR A 91 -1.17 -1.26 2.26
C THR A 91 -1.81 -2.09 1.17
N ALA A 92 -1.34 -3.32 0.99
CA ALA A 92 -1.97 -4.32 0.15
C ALA A 92 -2.00 -5.66 0.88
N SER A 93 -3.13 -6.34 0.80
CA SER A 93 -3.31 -7.67 1.38
C SER A 93 -4.06 -8.58 0.41
N THR A 94 -3.92 -9.89 0.58
CA THR A 94 -4.64 -10.89 -0.20
C THR A 94 -5.20 -11.97 0.70
N ASP A 95 -6.39 -12.46 0.35
CA ASP A 95 -7.02 -13.56 1.07
C ASP A 95 -6.44 -14.94 0.63
N LYS A 96 -5.63 -14.99 -0.45
CA LYS A 96 -4.99 -16.23 -0.95
C LYS A 96 -3.92 -16.79 -0.01
N VAL A 97 -3.22 -15.90 0.71
CA VAL A 97 -2.18 -16.25 1.66
C VAL A 97 -2.57 -15.63 3.01
N PRO A 98 -2.94 -16.45 4.01
CA PRO A 98 -3.38 -15.94 5.30
C PRO A 98 -2.34 -14.98 5.90
N GLN A 99 -2.79 -13.81 6.35
CA GLN A 99 -1.98 -12.79 7.06
C GLN A 99 -0.89 -12.11 6.21
N MET A 100 -0.93 -12.24 4.89
CA MET A 100 0.03 -11.56 4.03
C MET A 100 -0.41 -10.12 3.75
N THR A 101 0.01 -9.20 4.63
CA THR A 101 -0.17 -7.75 4.45
C THR A 101 1.19 -7.09 4.21
N ARG A 102 1.26 -6.30 3.14
CA ARG A 102 2.43 -5.46 2.79
C ARG A 102 2.07 -4.00 2.99
N ALA A 103 3.03 -3.22 3.47
CA ALA A 103 2.85 -1.79 3.68
C ALA A 103 4.06 -1.04 3.12
N ARG A 104 3.79 0.12 2.51
CA ARG A 104 4.80 1.06 2.05
C ARG A 104 4.50 2.43 2.63
N ALA A 105 5.51 3.04 3.26
CA ALA A 105 5.41 4.40 3.74
C ALA A 105 5.40 5.38 2.55
N LEU A 106 4.60 6.42 2.66
CA LEU A 106 4.57 7.56 1.75
C LEU A 106 5.55 8.62 2.22
N MET A 107 6.26 9.23 1.27
CA MET A 107 7.17 10.35 1.56
C MET A 107 6.41 11.63 1.92
N THR A 108 5.28 11.88 1.25
CA THR A 108 4.36 12.98 1.59
C THR A 108 3.04 12.41 2.12
N PRO A 109 2.48 12.96 3.21
CA PRO A 109 1.15 12.60 3.66
C PRO A 109 0.07 12.83 2.59
N VAL A 110 -0.88 11.91 2.52
CA VAL A 110 -2.10 12.04 1.71
C VAL A 110 -3.33 12.00 2.61
N TYR A 111 -4.46 12.54 2.17
CA TYR A 111 -5.67 12.59 3.00
C TYR A 111 -6.84 11.93 2.27
N PRO A 112 -7.13 10.64 2.56
CA PRO A 112 -8.19 9.86 1.92
C PRO A 112 -9.61 10.25 2.37
N SER A 113 -10.64 9.69 1.71
CA SER A 113 -12.06 10.03 1.88
C SER A 113 -12.63 9.89 3.29
N ASN A 114 -12.00 9.10 4.15
CA ASN A 114 -12.40 8.94 5.54
C ASN A 114 -11.77 9.98 6.48
N SER A 115 -11.08 10.99 5.94
CA SER A 115 -10.72 12.18 6.71
C SER A 115 -11.96 13.06 6.98
N LEU A 116 -11.85 13.92 8.00
CA LEU A 116 -12.85 14.95 8.34
C LEU A 116 -13.40 15.75 7.13
N TRP A 117 -12.62 15.86 6.07
CA TRP A 117 -12.94 16.61 4.86
C TRP A 117 -12.67 15.75 3.63
N ASN A 118 -13.69 15.04 3.17
CA ASN A 118 -13.60 13.99 2.15
C ASN A 118 -13.28 14.44 0.71
N ASN A 119 -13.05 15.74 0.45
CA ASN A 119 -12.66 16.28 -0.87
C ASN A 119 -12.17 17.74 -0.74
N ARG A 120 -11.82 18.38 -1.86
CA ARG A 120 -11.30 19.76 -1.86
C ARG A 120 -12.31 20.75 -1.31
N SER A 121 -13.57 20.65 -1.70
CA SER A 121 -14.61 21.56 -1.22
C SER A 121 -14.77 21.45 0.29
N GLY A 122 -14.79 20.24 0.83
CA GLY A 122 -14.79 19.98 2.28
C GLY A 122 -13.56 20.56 2.97
N LEU A 123 -12.37 20.37 2.38
CA LEU A 123 -11.13 20.94 2.92
C LEU A 123 -11.19 22.47 2.96
N MET A 124 -11.69 23.11 1.91
CA MET A 124 -11.80 24.57 1.86
C MET A 124 -12.76 25.12 2.91
N VAL A 125 -13.87 24.43 3.18
CA VAL A 125 -14.79 24.78 4.26
C VAL A 125 -14.07 24.64 5.62
N ALA A 126 -13.42 23.50 5.87
CA ALA A 126 -12.71 23.27 7.12
C ALA A 126 -11.59 24.30 7.38
N ILE A 127 -10.82 24.66 6.34
CA ILE A 127 -9.82 25.71 6.42
C ILE A 127 -10.48 27.07 6.68
N SER A 128 -11.51 27.43 5.90
CA SER A 128 -12.21 28.71 6.04
C SER A 128 -12.75 28.93 7.46
N ASP A 129 -13.35 27.88 8.04
CA ASP A 129 -13.91 27.90 9.39
C ASP A 129 -12.82 28.15 10.45
N ARG A 130 -11.63 27.55 10.31
CA ARG A 130 -10.50 27.75 11.24
C ARG A 130 -9.72 29.05 10.98
N CYS A 131 -9.75 29.57 9.76
CA CYS A 131 -8.91 30.68 9.30
C CYS A 131 -9.71 31.98 9.06
N GLN A 132 -10.84 32.16 9.75
CA GLN A 132 -11.66 33.39 9.71
C GLN A 132 -12.12 33.77 8.29
N GLY A 133 -12.55 32.77 7.51
CA GLY A 133 -12.99 32.98 6.14
C GLY A 133 -11.89 32.78 5.10
N ARG A 134 -10.60 32.77 5.50
CA ARG A 134 -9.48 32.65 4.55
C ARG A 134 -9.27 31.21 4.11
N THR A 135 -8.96 31.01 2.82
CA THR A 135 -8.82 29.68 2.21
C THR A 135 -7.44 29.40 1.62
N GLY A 136 -6.62 30.43 1.37
CA GLY A 136 -5.32 30.25 0.72
C GLY A 136 -5.41 30.12 -0.80
N ILE A 137 -6.59 30.27 -1.42
CA ILE A 137 -6.82 30.08 -2.86
C ILE A 137 -7.27 31.39 -3.51
N GLY A 138 -6.96 31.56 -4.81
CA GLY A 138 -7.60 32.62 -5.62
C GLY A 138 -7.23 34.06 -5.24
N GLY A 139 -6.10 34.25 -4.57
CA GLY A 139 -5.62 35.57 -4.10
C GLY A 139 -5.89 35.85 -2.62
N ASP A 140 -6.63 34.98 -1.95
CA ASP A 140 -6.83 35.00 -0.51
C ASP A 140 -5.63 34.34 0.18
N ILE A 141 -4.73 35.15 0.75
CA ILE A 141 -3.45 34.69 1.32
C ILE A 141 -3.64 34.35 2.80
N LEU A 142 -3.21 33.15 3.19
CA LEU A 142 -3.19 32.73 4.59
C LEU A 142 -2.07 33.43 5.36
N LEU A 143 -2.37 33.84 6.60
CA LEU A 143 -1.39 34.44 7.50
C LEU A 143 -0.53 33.37 8.16
N PRO A 144 0.66 33.72 8.71
CA PRO A 144 1.50 32.76 9.43
C PRO A 144 0.74 32.00 10.54
N SER A 145 -0.14 32.68 11.27
CA SER A 145 -0.95 32.08 12.34
C SER A 145 -2.07 31.16 11.84
N ASP A 146 -2.50 31.30 10.58
CA ASP A 146 -3.48 30.41 9.98
C ASP A 146 -2.85 29.03 9.69
N TRP A 147 -1.55 29.00 9.38
CA TRP A 147 -0.83 27.75 9.13
C TRP A 147 -0.77 26.85 10.37
N ASP A 148 -0.62 27.42 11.56
CA ASP A 148 -0.64 26.66 12.81
C ASP A 148 -1.98 25.92 13.00
N ARG A 149 -3.09 26.59 12.69
CA ARG A 149 -4.44 26.01 12.78
C ARG A 149 -4.70 24.96 11.70
N ILE A 150 -4.16 25.17 10.50
CA ILE A 150 -4.23 24.18 9.42
C ILE A 150 -3.40 22.95 9.80
N ARG A 151 -2.21 23.11 10.36
CA ARG A 151 -1.39 21.98 10.83
C ARG A 151 -2.08 21.16 11.91
N GLU A 152 -2.81 21.81 12.81
CA GLU A 152 -3.63 21.13 13.81
C GLU A 152 -4.75 20.30 13.14
N LEU A 153 -5.49 20.90 12.19
CA LEU A 153 -6.51 20.19 11.41
C LEU A 153 -5.93 18.98 10.64
N LEU A 154 -4.76 19.15 10.04
CA LEU A 154 -4.07 18.08 9.33
C LEU A 154 -3.62 16.97 10.28
N GLY A 155 -3.08 17.32 11.46
CA GLY A 155 -2.68 16.37 12.49
C GLY A 155 -3.85 15.55 13.03
N GLU A 156 -5.00 16.19 13.31
CA GLU A 156 -6.23 15.50 13.71
C GLU A 156 -6.66 14.46 12.66
N ALA A 157 -6.59 14.82 11.37
CA ALA A 157 -6.89 13.89 10.29
C ALA A 157 -5.86 12.75 10.23
N GLU A 158 -4.56 13.03 10.37
CA GLU A 158 -3.53 11.98 10.38
C GLU A 158 -3.73 10.96 11.51
N ASP A 159 -4.11 11.43 12.71
CA ASP A 159 -4.37 10.58 13.86
C ASP A 159 -5.60 9.68 13.63
N GLU A 160 -6.70 10.22 13.11
CA GLU A 160 -7.89 9.44 12.72
C GLU A 160 -7.55 8.35 11.69
N LEU A 161 -6.81 8.73 10.65
CA LEU A 161 -6.44 7.88 9.53
C LEU A 161 -5.38 6.82 9.87
N SER A 162 -4.75 6.93 11.04
CA SER A 162 -3.85 5.92 11.57
C SER A 162 -4.59 4.71 12.12
N VAL A 163 -5.87 4.89 12.53
CA VAL A 163 -6.71 3.85 13.13
C VAL A 163 -7.45 3.07 12.05
N ASP A 164 -8.14 3.78 11.14
CA ASP A 164 -8.94 3.16 10.08
C ASP A 164 -8.42 3.59 8.71
N ALA A 165 -7.87 2.63 7.95
CA ALA A 165 -7.45 2.88 6.57
C ALA A 165 -8.67 2.96 5.63
N PHE A 166 -8.62 3.88 4.68
CA PHE A 166 -9.59 3.93 3.59
C PHE A 166 -9.38 2.76 2.62
N ILE A 167 -10.45 2.03 2.33
CA ILE A 167 -10.44 0.93 1.36
C ILE A 167 -11.18 1.41 0.09
N PRO A 168 -10.46 1.79 -0.97
CA PRO A 168 -11.08 2.19 -2.23
C PRO A 168 -11.77 1.02 -2.93
N ASP A 169 -12.83 1.31 -3.69
CA ASP A 169 -13.47 0.35 -4.59
C ASP A 169 -12.63 0.25 -5.88
N ILE A 170 -12.02 -0.91 -6.09
CA ILE A 170 -11.11 -1.15 -7.22
C ILE A 170 -11.80 -1.04 -8.58
N ASN A 171 -13.13 -1.07 -8.63
CA ASN A 171 -13.90 -0.97 -9.87
C ASN A 171 -14.14 0.47 -10.33
N GLN A 172 -13.79 1.47 -9.51
CA GLN A 172 -13.92 2.87 -9.87
C GLN A 172 -12.59 3.60 -9.70
N PRO A 173 -12.37 4.68 -10.47
CA PRO A 173 -11.11 5.38 -10.43
C PRO A 173 -10.96 6.12 -9.11
N LEU A 174 -9.75 6.04 -8.55
CA LEU A 174 -9.34 6.88 -7.43
C LEU A 174 -9.04 8.29 -7.94
N ILE A 175 -9.66 9.29 -7.32
CA ILE A 175 -9.42 10.69 -7.61
C ILE A 175 -8.35 11.20 -6.65
N VAL A 176 -7.27 11.73 -7.19
CA VAL A 176 -6.18 12.34 -6.42
C VAL A 176 -6.11 13.79 -6.80
N GLU A 177 -6.29 14.69 -5.84
CA GLU A 177 -6.28 16.12 -6.10
C GLU A 177 -5.19 16.79 -5.27
N LYS A 178 -4.42 17.67 -5.93
CA LYS A 178 -3.46 18.52 -5.24
C LYS A 178 -4.03 19.91 -5.02
N VAL A 179 -4.16 20.29 -3.76
CA VAL A 179 -4.56 21.63 -3.34
C VAL A 179 -3.31 22.44 -3.03
N ILE A 180 -3.17 23.61 -3.68
CA ILE A 180 -2.07 24.54 -3.42
C ILE A 180 -2.61 25.71 -2.60
N LEU A 181 -2.11 25.83 -1.38
CA LEU A 181 -2.40 26.95 -0.49
C LEU A 181 -1.32 28.01 -0.61
N ASN A 182 -1.71 29.28 -0.72
CA ASN A 182 -0.83 30.43 -0.71
C ASN A 182 -0.78 31.01 0.70
N LEU A 183 0.43 31.09 1.26
CA LEU A 183 0.67 31.59 2.60
C LEU A 183 1.64 32.76 2.56
N GLN A 184 1.49 33.66 3.52
CA GLN A 184 2.47 34.70 3.77
C GLN A 184 3.57 34.12 4.66
N GLY A 185 4.75 33.89 4.09
CA GLY A 185 5.94 33.49 4.83
C GLY A 185 6.79 34.69 5.28
N PRO A 186 7.83 34.43 6.11
CA PRO A 186 8.76 35.45 6.58
C PRO A 186 9.60 36.08 5.47
N GLU A 187 9.87 35.33 4.39
CA GLU A 187 10.66 35.79 3.23
C GLU A 187 9.78 36.21 2.03
N GLY A 188 8.45 36.15 2.18
CA GLY A 188 7.49 36.44 1.11
C GLY A 188 6.44 35.34 0.94
N PRO A 189 5.66 35.39 -0.15
CA PRO A 189 4.62 34.41 -0.43
C PRO A 189 5.20 33.01 -0.62
N GLU A 190 4.67 32.04 0.11
CA GLU A 190 5.00 30.62 0.05
C GLU A 190 3.80 29.81 -0.45
N LYS A 191 4.09 28.70 -1.14
CA LYS A 191 3.06 27.73 -1.55
C LYS A 191 3.23 26.42 -0.80
N ARG A 192 2.15 25.89 -0.24
CA ARG A 192 2.11 24.56 0.39
C ARG A 192 1.11 23.66 -0.33
N GLY A 193 1.52 22.44 -0.59
CA GLY A 193 0.67 21.41 -1.19
C GLY A 193 -0.01 20.58 -0.12
N ILE A 194 -1.29 20.26 -0.34
CA ILE A 194 -2.03 19.23 0.38
C ILE A 194 -2.57 18.27 -0.67
N THR A 195 -2.25 16.98 -0.54
CA THR A 195 -2.71 15.95 -1.48
C THR A 195 -3.86 15.19 -0.87
N ILE A 196 -5.01 15.28 -1.51
CA ILE A 196 -6.26 14.65 -1.07
C ILE A 196 -6.60 13.50 -2.00
N VAL A 197 -7.16 12.44 -1.45
CA VAL A 197 -7.49 11.22 -2.18
C VAL A 197 -8.94 10.88 -1.90
N TYR A 198 -9.74 10.67 -2.94
CA TYR A 198 -11.14 10.32 -2.75
C TYR A 198 -11.71 9.52 -3.91
N GLN A 199 -12.92 9.00 -3.71
CA GLN A 199 -13.66 8.23 -4.68
C GLN A 199 -15.14 8.59 -4.62
#